data_AF-A0A7R6W7U1-F1
#
_entry.id   AF-A0A7R6W7U1-F1
#
_cell.length_a   1.000
_cell.length_b   1.000
_cell.length_c   1.000
_cell.angle_alpha   90.00
_cell.angle_beta   90.00
_cell.angle_gamma   90.00
#
_symmetry.space_group_name_H-M   'P 1'
#
loop_
_entity.id
_entity.type
_entity.pdbx_description
1 polymer ?
#
loop_
_entity_poly.entity_id
_entity_poly.type
_entity_poly.pdbx_seq_one_letter_code
_entity_poly.pdbx_strand_id
1 'polypeptide(L)'
;MTPQDTLDNLKKTTNQRCHRTLDAIYDVCLKQQESGSNDFTVSTIAKVGATQGVPRAQSIRNKTGESYRILIDSFSMPNGKKIKLQSKKDDWIEKIQDWDTKLLVRLQEAKLKKAENIIKEYVPINTVIQVNDFHGEKSLRTLSKVEKRALEHILSPEFIEKFNLIKGENGEMETIDGEQMFKVATIGAIQKALEFL
;
A
#
# COMPACT_ATOMS: atom_id res chain seq x y z
N MET A 1 35.23 -1.11 14.39
CA MET A 1 35.36 0.35 14.61
C MET A 1 34.05 0.82 15.20
N THR A 2 34.09 1.59 16.29
CA THR A 2 32.85 2.13 16.84
C THR A 2 32.31 3.22 15.91
N PRO A 3 30.99 3.44 15.83
CA PRO A 3 30.39 4.48 14.98
C PRO A 3 30.88 5.90 15.33
N GLN A 4 31.36 6.10 16.56
CA GLN A 4 31.96 7.34 17.02
C GLN A 4 33.36 7.55 16.42
N ASP A 5 34.20 6.50 16.39
CA ASP A 5 35.54 6.56 15.78
C ASP A 5 35.47 6.79 14.26
N THR A 6 34.43 6.27 13.59
CA THR A 6 34.23 6.51 12.15
C THR A 6 33.80 7.95 11.87
N LEU A 7 32.96 8.54 12.72
CA LEU A 7 32.60 9.96 12.65
C LEU A 7 33.83 10.87 12.75
N ASP A 8 34.69 10.63 13.73
CA ASP A 8 35.87 11.48 13.97
C ASP A 8 36.92 11.39 12.86
N ASN A 9 37.09 10.21 12.26
CA ASN A 9 37.96 10.04 11.09
C ASN A 9 37.39 10.70 9.83
N LEU A 10 36.07 10.65 9.64
CA LEU A 10 35.41 11.34 8.52
C LEU A 10 35.47 12.87 8.69
N LYS A 11 35.36 13.38 9.93
CA LYS A 11 35.52 14.82 10.22
C LYS A 11 36.92 15.35 9.91
N LYS A 12 37.97 14.54 10.00
CA LYS A 12 39.34 14.99 9.63
C LYS A 12 39.55 15.20 8.13
N THR A 13 38.73 14.57 7.29
CA THR A 13 38.94 14.51 5.84
C THR A 13 38.03 15.46 5.05
N THR A 14 37.12 16.18 5.72
CA THR A 14 35.92 16.74 5.08
C THR A 14 35.69 18.23 5.41
N ASN A 15 34.85 18.88 4.61
CA ASN A 15 34.53 20.31 4.70
C ASN A 15 33.43 20.63 5.76
N GLN A 16 33.40 21.86 6.29
CA GLN A 16 32.52 22.29 7.40
C GLN A 16 31.03 21.98 7.19
N ARG A 17 30.54 22.11 5.96
CA ARG A 17 29.14 21.81 5.59
C ARG A 17 28.79 20.33 5.75
N CYS A 18 29.76 19.46 5.50
CA CYS A 18 29.60 18.02 5.59
C CYS A 18 29.72 17.54 7.05
N HIS A 19 30.40 18.26 7.95
CA HIS A 19 30.37 17.94 9.39
C HIS A 19 28.97 18.04 9.97
N ARG A 20 28.25 19.14 9.69
CA ARG A 20 26.86 19.33 10.16
C ARG A 20 25.94 18.22 9.65
N THR A 21 26.16 17.79 8.42
CA THR A 21 25.40 16.71 7.79
C THR A 21 25.76 15.33 8.37
N LEU A 22 27.05 15.07 8.65
CA LEU A 22 27.52 13.85 9.30
C LEU A 22 26.97 13.73 10.72
N ASP A 23 26.95 14.83 11.48
CA ASP A 23 26.38 14.87 12.83
C ASP A 23 24.87 14.58 12.81
N ALA A 24 24.13 15.21 11.87
CA ALA A 24 22.71 14.92 11.70
C ALA A 24 22.43 13.44 11.34
N ILE A 25 23.27 12.82 10.49
CA ILE A 25 23.14 11.40 10.15
C ILE A 25 23.46 10.53 11.36
N TYR A 26 24.50 10.87 12.13
CA TYR A 26 24.88 10.16 13.36
C TYR A 26 23.75 10.15 14.39
N ASP A 27 23.17 11.32 14.68
CA ASP A 27 22.07 11.47 15.65
C ASP A 27 20.83 10.68 15.22
N VAL A 28 20.49 10.68 13.93
CA VAL A 28 19.37 9.90 13.39
C VAL A 28 19.64 8.40 13.51
N CYS A 29 20.86 7.94 13.21
CA CYS A 29 21.22 6.53 13.36
C CYS A 29 21.20 6.09 14.82
N LEU A 30 21.67 6.94 15.73
CA LEU A 30 21.68 6.65 17.17
C LEU A 30 20.26 6.54 17.73
N LYS A 31 19.36 7.48 17.40
CA LYS A 31 17.93 7.40 17.77
C LYS A 31 17.24 6.17 17.19
N GLN A 32 17.57 5.80 15.95
CA GLN A 32 17.03 4.62 15.30
C GLN A 32 17.47 3.33 16.02
N GLN A 33 18.72 3.28 16.46
CA GLN A 33 19.29 2.18 17.24
C GLN A 33 18.64 2.08 18.63
N GLU A 34 18.48 3.20 19.35
CA GLU A 34 17.78 3.26 20.64
C GLU A 34 16.31 2.83 20.53
N SER A 35 15.67 3.15 19.41
CA SER A 35 14.30 2.73 19.10
C SER A 35 14.18 1.25 18.70
N GLY A 36 15.28 0.49 18.73
CA GLY A 36 15.31 -0.94 18.39
C GLY A 36 15.12 -1.27 16.90
N SER A 37 15.18 -0.26 16.03
CA SER A 37 15.02 -0.44 14.59
C SER A 37 16.38 -0.63 13.93
N ASN A 38 16.61 -1.79 13.32
CA ASN A 38 17.89 -2.12 12.67
C ASN A 38 17.95 -1.75 11.18
N ASP A 39 17.04 -0.91 10.72
CA ASP A 39 16.86 -0.56 9.31
C ASP A 39 17.76 0.62 8.88
N PHE A 40 19.07 0.39 8.82
CA PHE A 40 20.07 1.41 8.45
C PHE A 40 20.29 1.55 6.93
N THR A 41 19.23 1.41 6.13
CA THR A 41 19.39 1.65 4.68
C THR A 41 19.42 3.14 4.37
N VAL A 42 20.19 3.54 3.35
CA VAL A 42 20.28 4.93 2.89
C VAL A 42 18.91 5.55 2.60
N SER A 43 17.94 4.75 2.12
CA SER A 43 16.57 5.19 1.84
C SER A 43 15.80 5.49 3.13
N THR A 44 15.91 4.61 4.13
CA THR A 44 15.26 4.78 5.44
C THR A 44 15.83 6.00 6.16
N ILE A 45 17.15 6.12 6.24
CA ILE A 45 17.82 7.23 6.94
C ILE A 45 17.52 8.57 6.28
N ALA A 46 17.51 8.63 4.94
CA ALA A 46 17.14 9.86 4.24
C ALA A 46 15.67 10.26 4.45
N LYS A 47 14.77 9.30 4.71
CA LYS A 47 13.36 9.58 5.03
C LYS A 47 13.19 10.03 6.48
N VAL A 48 13.77 9.30 7.42
CA VAL A 48 13.67 9.58 8.86
C VAL A 48 14.37 10.90 9.21
N GLY A 49 15.54 11.14 8.63
CA GLY A 49 16.35 12.33 8.87
C GLY A 49 15.99 13.54 8.02
N ALA A 50 14.93 13.49 7.19
CA ALA A 50 14.58 14.58 6.28
C ALA A 50 14.33 15.91 7.01
N THR A 51 13.79 15.86 8.23
CA THR A 51 13.54 17.03 9.09
C THR A 51 14.76 17.47 9.90
N GLN A 52 15.79 16.62 10.02
CA GLN A 52 17.02 16.87 10.79
C GLN A 52 18.17 17.39 9.91
N GLY A 53 17.91 17.69 8.63
CA GLY A 53 18.92 18.21 7.69
C GLY A 53 19.71 17.14 6.94
N VAL A 54 19.25 15.88 6.97
CA VAL A 54 19.86 14.80 6.18
C VAL A 54 19.53 14.99 4.68
N PRO A 55 20.52 14.85 3.77
CA PRO A 55 20.29 15.02 2.34
C PRO A 55 19.40 13.92 1.78
N ARG A 56 18.76 14.18 0.63
CA ARG A 56 17.96 13.16 -0.06
C ARG A 56 18.81 11.93 -0.40
N ALA A 57 18.17 10.76 -0.45
CA ALA A 57 18.84 9.48 -0.74
C ALA A 57 19.69 9.52 -2.02
N GLN A 58 19.27 10.28 -3.04
CA GLN A 58 20.02 10.45 -4.29
C GLN A 58 21.37 11.15 -4.07
N SER A 59 21.42 12.17 -3.21
CA SER A 59 22.65 12.92 -2.90
C SER A 59 23.66 12.07 -2.12
N ILE A 60 23.17 11.16 -1.27
CA ILE A 60 24.01 10.21 -0.51
C ILE A 60 24.58 9.12 -1.43
N ARG A 61 23.84 8.71 -2.47
CA ARG A 61 24.30 7.73 -3.46
C ARG A 61 25.35 8.28 -4.43
N ASN A 62 25.40 9.59 -4.63
CA ASN A 62 26.37 10.23 -5.51
C ASN A 62 27.82 10.07 -4.98
N LYS A 63 28.81 10.24 -5.87
CA LYS A 63 30.24 10.12 -5.51
C LYS A 63 30.65 11.05 -4.35
N THR A 64 30.07 12.24 -4.28
CA THR A 64 30.31 13.22 -3.21
C THR A 64 29.73 12.80 -1.85
N GLY A 65 28.88 11.78 -1.80
CA GLY A 65 28.26 11.26 -0.57
C GLY A 65 28.92 9.99 -0.01
N GLU A 66 30.11 9.63 -0.49
CA GLU A 66 30.83 8.43 -0.04
C GLU A 66 31.09 8.43 1.48
N SER A 67 31.50 9.58 2.04
CA SER A 67 31.68 9.74 3.49
C SER A 67 30.40 9.45 4.29
N TYR A 68 29.23 9.84 3.77
CA TYR A 68 27.95 9.54 4.41
C TYR A 68 27.59 8.05 4.33
N ARG A 69 27.91 7.39 3.21
CA ARG A 69 27.70 5.94 3.05
C ARG A 69 28.57 5.16 4.02
N ILE A 70 29.85 5.53 4.17
CA ILE A 70 30.76 4.88 5.11
C ILE A 70 30.25 4.99 6.55
N LEU A 71 29.72 6.16 6.94
CA LEU A 71 29.12 6.34 8.27
C LEU A 71 27.90 5.43 8.45
N ILE A 72 26.96 5.44 7.51
CA ILE A 72 25.74 4.60 7.55
C ILE A 72 26.09 3.11 7.58
N ASP A 73 27.06 2.68 6.78
CA ASP A 73 27.52 1.29 6.72
C ASP A 73 28.17 0.88 8.05
N SER A 74 28.84 1.80 8.75
CA SER A 74 29.43 1.51 10.07
C SER A 74 28.39 1.20 11.15
N PHE A 75 27.14 1.67 11.02
CA PHE A 75 26.01 1.28 11.87
C PHE A 75 25.33 -0.02 11.41
N SER A 76 25.41 -0.33 10.12
CA SER A 76 24.87 -1.56 9.53
C SER A 76 25.72 -2.80 9.84
N MET A 77 27.06 -2.65 9.88
CA MET A 77 28.01 -3.75 10.10
C MET A 77 27.94 -4.42 11.49
N PRO A 78 27.82 -3.72 12.64
CA PRO A 78 27.74 -4.38 13.94
C PRO A 78 26.44 -5.17 14.13
N ASN A 79 25.37 -4.85 13.39
CA ASN A 79 24.06 -5.46 13.60
C ASN A 79 23.74 -6.65 12.69
N GLY A 80 24.73 -7.19 11.94
CA GLY A 80 24.81 -8.58 11.46
C GLY A 80 23.61 -9.19 10.69
N LYS A 81 22.55 -8.44 10.46
CA LYS A 81 21.31 -8.87 9.85
C LYS A 81 20.93 -7.79 8.87
N LYS A 82 21.50 -7.89 7.66
CA LYS A 82 20.83 -7.39 6.47
C LYS A 82 19.39 -7.87 6.57
N ILE A 83 18.42 -6.95 6.69
CA ILE A 83 17.01 -7.31 6.63
C ILE A 83 16.86 -8.03 5.31
N LYS A 84 16.72 -9.37 5.38
CA LYS A 84 16.44 -10.18 4.21
C LYS A 84 15.09 -9.67 3.74
N LEU A 85 15.11 -9.09 2.55
CA LEU A 85 13.92 -8.77 1.78
C LEU A 85 12.94 -9.93 1.98
N GLN A 86 11.74 -9.61 2.48
CA GLN A 86 10.70 -10.55 2.90
C GLN A 86 10.84 -11.90 2.18
N SER A 87 11.09 -12.96 2.97
CA SER A 87 11.30 -14.32 2.47
C SER A 87 10.30 -14.59 1.37
N LYS A 88 10.76 -14.74 0.12
CA LYS A 88 9.85 -15.14 -0.94
C LYS A 88 9.26 -16.50 -0.52
N LYS A 89 8.00 -16.75 -0.90
CA LYS A 89 7.24 -17.97 -0.56
C LYS A 89 8.05 -19.25 -0.84
N ASP A 90 8.97 -19.18 -1.80
CA ASP A 90 9.77 -20.30 -2.30
C ASP A 90 11.23 -20.32 -1.81
N ASP A 91 11.61 -19.47 -0.84
CA ASP A 91 12.98 -19.44 -0.29
C ASP A 91 13.37 -20.73 0.47
N TRP A 92 12.41 -21.60 0.78
CA TRP A 92 12.68 -22.92 1.37
C TRP A 92 13.38 -23.86 0.38
N ILE A 93 13.21 -23.66 -0.93
CA ILE A 93 13.86 -24.46 -1.98
C ILE A 93 15.39 -24.33 -1.89
N GLU A 94 15.88 -23.19 -1.43
CA GLU A 94 17.31 -22.95 -1.24
C GLU A 94 17.92 -23.73 -0.06
N LYS A 95 17.08 -24.25 0.85
CA LYS A 95 17.55 -25.03 2.01
C LYS A 95 17.79 -26.51 1.68
N ILE A 96 17.33 -26.97 0.51
CA ILE A 96 17.54 -28.35 0.03
C ILE A 96 19.04 -28.54 -0.26
N GLN A 97 19.66 -29.51 0.41
CA GLN A 97 21.09 -29.82 0.27
C GLN A 97 21.37 -30.60 -1.02
N ASP A 98 20.51 -31.57 -1.33
CA ASP A 98 20.66 -32.43 -2.52
C ASP A 98 20.37 -31.66 -3.80
N TRP A 99 21.38 -31.60 -4.69
CA TRP A 99 21.30 -30.80 -5.91
C TRP A 99 20.24 -31.32 -6.89
N ASP A 100 20.14 -32.65 -7.04
CA ASP A 100 19.15 -33.28 -7.94
C ASP A 100 17.72 -32.95 -7.50
N THR A 101 17.42 -33.09 -6.21
CA THR A 101 16.12 -32.75 -5.63
C THR A 101 15.83 -31.27 -5.75
N LYS A 102 16.82 -30.40 -5.50
CA LYS A 102 16.68 -28.95 -5.65
C LYS A 102 16.34 -28.58 -7.09
N LEU A 103 16.98 -29.20 -8.08
CA LEU A 103 16.72 -28.95 -9.49
C LEU A 103 15.29 -29.36 -9.88
N LEU A 104 14.83 -30.53 -9.43
CA LEU A 104 13.47 -31.01 -9.69
C LEU A 104 12.41 -30.08 -9.09
N VAL A 105 12.63 -29.60 -7.87
CA VAL A 105 11.73 -28.66 -7.20
C VAL A 105 11.69 -27.31 -7.94
N ARG A 106 12.83 -26.80 -8.39
CA ARG A 106 12.91 -25.59 -9.23
C ARG A 106 12.17 -25.74 -10.55
N LEU A 107 12.30 -26.90 -11.19
CA LEU A 107 11.57 -27.20 -12.43
C LEU A 107 10.05 -27.21 -12.18
N GLN A 108 9.62 -27.76 -11.05
CA GLN A 108 8.21 -27.79 -10.68
C GLN A 108 7.67 -26.40 -10.34
N GLU A 109 8.44 -25.58 -9.63
CA GLU A 109 8.13 -24.17 -9.36
C GLU A 109 7.91 -23.39 -10.67
N ALA A 110 8.80 -23.57 -11.64
CA ALA A 110 8.69 -22.93 -12.95
C ALA A 110 7.42 -23.37 -13.72
N LYS A 111 7.09 -24.67 -13.67
CA LYS A 111 5.86 -25.20 -14.28
C LYS A 111 4.61 -24.66 -13.61
N LEU A 112 4.58 -24.61 -12.28
CA LEU A 112 3.45 -24.09 -11.51
C LEU A 112 3.22 -22.60 -11.83
N LYS A 113 4.29 -21.81 -11.84
CA LYS A 113 4.20 -20.38 -12.20
C LYS A 113 3.68 -20.17 -13.63
N LYS A 114 4.09 -21.03 -14.57
CA LYS A 114 3.57 -21.00 -15.94
C LYS A 114 2.06 -21.33 -15.98
N ALA A 115 1.63 -22.35 -15.25
CA ALA A 115 0.22 -22.74 -15.17
C ALA A 115 -0.64 -21.63 -14.52
N GLU A 116 -0.17 -21.01 -13.44
CA GLU A 116 -0.85 -19.87 -12.82
C GLU A 116 -0.99 -18.67 -13.76
N ASN A 117 0.04 -18.38 -14.56
CA ASN A 117 -0.04 -17.31 -15.56
C ASN A 117 -1.07 -17.63 -16.64
N ILE A 118 -1.10 -18.87 -17.13
CA ILE A 118 -2.11 -19.32 -18.09
C ILE A 118 -3.52 -19.17 -17.49
N ILE A 119 -3.73 -19.59 -16.24
CA ILE A 119 -5.03 -19.44 -15.56
C ILE A 119 -5.42 -17.96 -15.43
N LYS A 120 -4.47 -17.05 -15.17
CA LYS A 120 -4.75 -15.61 -15.15
C LYS A 120 -5.13 -15.04 -16.51
N GLU A 121 -4.60 -15.60 -17.60
CA GLU A 121 -4.98 -15.21 -18.96
C GLU A 121 -6.41 -15.69 -19.30
N TYR A 122 -6.85 -16.80 -18.71
CA TYR A 122 -8.23 -17.25 -18.81
C TYR A 122 -9.16 -16.33 -17.99
N VAL A 123 -9.77 -15.37 -18.68
CA VAL A 123 -10.88 -14.58 -18.15
C VAL A 123 -12.13 -15.47 -18.04
N PRO A 124 -12.76 -15.64 -16.86
CA PRO A 124 -13.92 -16.51 -16.72
C PRO A 124 -15.08 -16.05 -17.61
N ILE A 125 -15.89 -17.00 -18.08
CA ILE A 125 -16.94 -16.86 -19.11
C ILE A 125 -18.05 -15.84 -18.74
N ASN A 126 -18.05 -15.27 -17.54
CA ASN A 126 -19.00 -14.24 -17.12
C ASN A 126 -18.32 -12.97 -16.58
N THR A 127 -17.09 -12.69 -17.00
CA THR A 127 -16.38 -11.48 -16.57
C THR A 127 -16.90 -10.28 -17.34
N VAL A 128 -17.66 -9.43 -16.67
CA VAL A 128 -18.08 -8.14 -17.22
C VAL A 128 -16.90 -7.17 -17.11
N ILE A 129 -16.30 -6.82 -18.24
CA ILE A 129 -15.28 -5.77 -18.30
C ILE A 129 -16.01 -4.43 -18.36
N GLN A 130 -16.08 -3.72 -17.24
CA GLN A 130 -16.60 -2.35 -17.20
C GLN A 130 -15.49 -1.38 -17.62
N VAL A 131 -15.54 -0.92 -18.87
CA VAL A 131 -14.65 0.12 -19.39
C VAL A 131 -15.32 1.47 -19.16
N ASN A 132 -14.72 2.31 -18.32
CA ASN A 132 -15.22 3.64 -17.98
C ASN A 132 -14.28 4.69 -18.56
N ASP A 133 -14.64 5.27 -19.71
CA ASP A 133 -13.83 6.27 -20.44
C ASP A 133 -13.95 7.71 -19.87
N PHE A 134 -14.31 7.85 -18.60
CA PHE A 134 -14.54 9.16 -17.99
C PHE A 134 -13.22 9.86 -17.61
N HIS A 135 -12.69 10.67 -18.52
CA HIS A 135 -11.70 11.69 -18.22
C HIS A 135 -12.38 12.87 -17.47
N GLY A 136 -12.08 13.04 -16.18
CA GLY A 136 -12.31 14.31 -15.46
C GLY A 136 -13.30 14.31 -14.28
N GLU A 137 -14.34 13.48 -14.26
CA GLU A 137 -15.42 13.57 -13.25
C GLU A 137 -15.70 12.25 -12.49
N LYS A 138 -14.65 11.61 -11.96
CA LYS A 138 -14.79 10.36 -11.18
C LYS A 138 -15.59 10.51 -9.88
N SER A 139 -15.76 11.72 -9.36
CA SER A 139 -16.26 11.93 -8.00
C SER A 139 -17.78 11.92 -7.84
N LEU A 140 -18.55 11.99 -8.94
CA LEU A 140 -20.00 12.20 -8.88
C LEU A 140 -20.85 10.95 -9.17
N ARG A 141 -20.25 9.83 -9.60
CA ARG A 141 -21.02 8.69 -10.15
C ARG A 141 -20.95 7.41 -9.32
N THR A 142 -19.95 7.23 -8.47
CA THR A 142 -19.85 6.03 -7.64
C THR A 142 -20.44 6.30 -6.27
N LEU A 143 -21.52 5.61 -5.93
CA LEU A 143 -22.14 5.74 -4.62
C LEU A 143 -21.14 5.33 -3.53
N SER A 144 -20.95 6.19 -2.54
CA SER A 144 -20.25 5.84 -1.31
C SER A 144 -20.96 4.69 -0.61
N LYS A 145 -20.21 3.89 0.18
CA LYS A 145 -20.79 2.83 1.03
C LYS A 145 -21.91 3.34 1.94
N VAL A 146 -21.84 4.62 2.33
CA VAL A 146 -22.86 5.26 3.18
C VAL A 146 -24.10 5.61 2.36
N GLU A 147 -23.92 6.17 1.16
CA GLU A 147 -25.02 6.52 0.25
C GLU A 147 -25.79 5.28 -0.21
N LYS A 148 -25.06 4.20 -0.51
CA LYS A 148 -25.66 2.90 -0.86
C LYS A 148 -26.57 2.38 0.26
N ARG A 149 -26.09 2.39 1.51
CA ARG A 149 -26.89 1.97 2.67
C ARG A 149 -28.12 2.85 2.92
N ALA A 150 -27.99 4.17 2.68
CA ALA A 150 -29.12 5.08 2.82
C ALA A 150 -30.22 4.78 1.78
N LEU A 151 -29.85 4.49 0.53
CA LEU A 151 -30.79 4.08 -0.52
C LEU A 151 -31.39 2.69 -0.25
N GLU A 152 -30.61 1.74 0.26
CA GLU A 152 -31.10 0.42 0.69
C GLU A 152 -32.11 0.54 1.84
N HIS A 153 -31.91 1.48 2.78
CA HIS A 153 -32.84 1.71 3.87
C HIS A 153 -34.20 2.23 3.37
N ILE A 154 -34.23 3.08 2.33
CA ILE A 154 -35.50 3.56 1.73
C ILE A 154 -36.32 2.39 1.14
N LEU A 155 -35.64 1.35 0.65
CA LEU A 155 -36.25 0.13 0.12
C LEU A 155 -36.59 -0.91 1.20
N SER A 156 -36.13 -0.72 2.44
CA SER A 156 -36.26 -1.70 3.51
C SER A 156 -37.70 -1.77 4.05
N PRO A 157 -38.15 -2.95 4.52
CA PRO A 157 -39.49 -3.10 5.11
C PRO A 157 -39.66 -2.25 6.38
N GLU A 158 -38.58 -2.02 7.13
CA GLU A 158 -38.59 -1.16 8.33
C GLU A 158 -39.02 0.28 8.01
N PHE A 159 -38.60 0.80 6.85
CA PHE A 159 -39.00 2.13 6.40
C PHE A 159 -40.47 2.16 5.99
N ILE A 160 -40.96 1.10 5.33
CA ILE A 160 -42.35 0.96 4.90
C ILE A 160 -43.29 0.90 6.11
N GLU A 161 -42.94 0.08 7.11
CA GLU A 161 -43.72 -0.08 8.34
C GLU A 161 -43.73 1.20 9.20
N LYS A 162 -42.58 1.87 9.33
CA LYS A 162 -42.47 3.11 10.12
C LYS A 162 -43.34 4.24 9.59
N PHE A 163 -43.52 4.32 8.28
CA PHE A 163 -44.27 5.37 7.61
C PHE A 163 -45.64 4.89 7.10
N ASN A 164 -46.06 3.65 7.39
CA ASN A 164 -47.31 3.06 6.92
C ASN A 164 -47.53 3.22 5.41
N LEU A 165 -46.49 2.94 4.61
CA LEU A 165 -46.52 3.19 3.18
C LEU A 165 -47.11 2.00 2.40
N ILE A 166 -47.88 2.30 1.36
CA ILE A 166 -48.40 1.31 0.40
C ILE A 166 -47.63 1.48 -0.91
N LYS A 167 -47.08 0.37 -1.41
CA LYS A 167 -46.35 0.34 -2.68
C LYS A 167 -47.33 0.22 -3.84
N GLY A 168 -47.44 1.25 -4.67
CA GLY A 168 -48.22 1.22 -5.90
C GLY A 168 -47.52 0.46 -7.03
N GLU A 169 -48.29 0.03 -8.04
CA GLU A 169 -47.82 -0.83 -9.14
C GLU A 169 -46.65 -0.23 -9.93
N ASN A 170 -46.57 1.09 -10.02
CA ASN A 170 -45.56 1.80 -10.81
C ASN A 170 -44.38 2.33 -9.98
N GLY A 171 -44.16 1.80 -8.77
CA GLY A 171 -43.06 2.19 -7.90
C GLY A 171 -43.24 3.56 -7.24
N GLU A 172 -44.50 3.94 -7.01
CA GLU A 172 -44.93 5.02 -6.13
C GLU A 172 -45.11 4.51 -4.69
N MET A 173 -44.97 5.40 -3.71
CA MET A 173 -45.32 5.12 -2.32
C MET A 173 -46.34 6.14 -1.86
N GLU A 174 -47.49 5.65 -1.43
CA GLU A 174 -48.58 6.46 -0.89
C GLU A 174 -48.71 6.19 0.62
N THR A 175 -49.04 7.23 1.37
CA THR A 175 -49.40 7.09 2.78
C THR A 175 -50.87 6.66 2.87
N ILE A 176 -51.28 6.03 3.97
CA ILE A 176 -52.69 5.68 4.24
C ILE A 176 -53.66 6.87 4.03
N ASP A 177 -53.18 8.10 4.26
CA ASP A 177 -53.95 9.34 4.10
C ASP A 177 -54.13 9.79 2.62
N GLY A 178 -53.63 9.02 1.65
CA GLY A 178 -53.74 9.33 0.22
C GLY A 178 -52.75 10.39 -0.28
N GLU A 179 -51.81 10.83 0.56
CA GLU A 179 -50.74 11.74 0.17
C GLU A 179 -49.57 10.95 -0.46
N GLN A 180 -49.22 11.33 -1.70
CA GLN A 180 -48.10 10.73 -2.43
C GLN A 180 -46.76 11.19 -1.84
N MET A 181 -46.08 10.29 -1.14
CA MET A 181 -44.76 10.59 -0.56
C MET A 181 -43.67 10.56 -1.64
N PHE A 182 -43.73 9.57 -2.53
CA PHE A 182 -42.79 9.42 -3.63
C PHE A 182 -43.51 9.40 -4.97
N LYS A 183 -43.00 10.18 -5.92
CA LYS A 183 -43.52 10.22 -7.29
C LYS A 183 -43.37 8.85 -7.96
N VAL A 184 -44.21 8.61 -8.95
CA VAL A 184 -44.15 7.44 -9.83
C VAL A 184 -42.71 7.18 -10.31
N ALA A 185 -42.31 5.91 -10.34
CA ALA A 185 -40.99 5.41 -10.72
C ALA A 185 -39.82 5.72 -9.77
N THR A 186 -40.02 6.39 -8.64
CA THR A 186 -38.92 6.71 -7.71
C THR A 186 -38.24 5.46 -7.16
N ILE A 187 -39.03 4.47 -6.74
CA ILE A 187 -38.49 3.19 -6.23
C ILE A 187 -37.72 2.45 -7.33
N GLY A 188 -38.25 2.42 -8.56
CA GLY A 188 -37.61 1.79 -9.71
C GLY A 188 -36.30 2.48 -10.10
N ALA A 189 -36.23 3.80 -9.97
CA ALA A 189 -35.01 4.56 -10.20
C ALA A 189 -33.94 4.27 -9.13
N ILE A 190 -34.33 4.19 -7.86
CA ILE A 190 -33.42 3.82 -6.76
C ILE A 190 -32.88 2.40 -6.94
N GLN A 191 -33.73 1.45 -7.33
CA GLN A 191 -33.29 0.07 -7.57
C GLN A 191 -32.29 -0.02 -8.73
N LYS A 192 -32.55 0.69 -9.84
CA LYS A 192 -31.59 0.78 -10.97
C LYS A 192 -30.29 1.47 -10.56
N ALA A 193 -30.35 2.50 -9.73
CA ALA A 193 -29.16 3.17 -9.22
C ALA A 193 -28.30 2.24 -8.36
N LEU A 194 -28.91 1.37 -7.54
CA LEU A 194 -28.17 0.39 -6.72
C LEU A 194 -27.56 -0.77 -7.53
N GLU A 195 -28.15 -1.11 -8.68
CA GLU A 195 -27.66 -2.19 -9.56
C GLU A 195 -26.58 -1.72 -10.55
N PHE A 196 -26.66 -0.49 -11.05
CA PHE A 196 -25.84 -0.02 -12.18
C PHE A 196 -24.82 1.10 -11.86
N LEU A 197 -24.88 1.74 -10.68
CA LEU A 197 -23.90 2.75 -10.23
C LEU A 197 -23.00 2.24 -9.10
#